data_AF-A0A3C0IUC1-F1
#
_entry.id   AF-A0A3C0IUC1-F1
#
_cell.length_a   1.000
_cell.length_b   1.000
_cell.length_c   1.000
_cell.angle_alpha   90.00
_cell.angle_beta   90.00
_cell.angle_gamma   90.00
#
_symmetry.space_group_name_H-M   'P 1'
#
loop_
_entity.id
_entity.type
_entity.pdbx_description
1 polymer ?
#
loop_
_entity_poly.entity_id
_entity_poly.type
_entity_poly.pdbx_seq_one_letter_code
_entity_poly.pdbx_strand_id
1 'polypeptide(L)'
;MKDDAYSTYYKVHIQQFKDPKTLEVRCSCPYNLGEICRHESAALFQLQEMADKNQLNEEQLSYDQRHTVVKMKQLDLKMIKMLCATESYAEAEEFLRTQKAQILQAEDEKVAAELELQGITYRVYIQKNEERNLDTSCQCDSEHEHPLCVHKTIILTQLLNSFGPNYFDTIRNWDRDKNKLLAIYGYSLSDDLTGKFEFTYQNGRPFLRVLDPTIKRVITPASNEKRNNETAEIPPTPQQNTIEKPVFVPVPQRSQTSTRYKLAIVFSYNAHQYPFVQTDMVMGEANESLDDFVGK
;
A
#
# COMPACT_ATOMS: atom_id res chain seq x y z
N MET A 1 6.70 27.45 -19.35
CA MET A 1 5.66 28.47 -19.12
C MET A 1 4.86 28.66 -20.39
N LYS A 2 3.53 28.72 -20.29
CA LYS A 2 2.63 28.98 -21.42
C LYS A 2 2.34 30.48 -21.48
N ASP A 3 2.41 31.07 -22.67
CA ASP A 3 1.97 32.45 -22.91
C ASP A 3 0.46 32.47 -23.16
N ASP A 4 -0.27 33.34 -22.46
CA ASP A 4 -1.73 33.45 -22.57
C ASP A 4 -2.17 34.08 -23.89
N ALA A 5 -1.34 34.94 -24.49
CA ALA A 5 -1.72 35.66 -25.71
C ALA A 5 -1.69 34.76 -26.96
N TYR A 6 -0.71 33.86 -27.05
CA TYR A 6 -0.47 33.04 -28.24
C TYR A 6 -0.48 31.53 -27.97
N SER A 7 -0.73 31.11 -26.72
CA SER A 7 -0.70 29.70 -26.30
C SER A 7 0.59 28.95 -26.66
N THR A 8 1.70 29.67 -26.82
CA THR A 8 3.02 29.11 -27.08
C THR A 8 3.71 28.75 -25.77
N TYR A 9 4.55 27.72 -25.80
CA TYR A 9 5.32 27.27 -24.64
C TYR A 9 6.77 27.74 -24.74
N TYR A 10 7.22 28.46 -23.73
CA TYR A 10 8.62 28.87 -23.58
C TYR A 10 9.28 28.10 -22.44
N LYS A 11 10.56 27.76 -22.63
CA LYS A 11 11.39 27.11 -21.60
C LYS A 11 12.13 28.18 -20.82
N VAL A 12 12.04 28.10 -19.50
CA VAL A 12 12.78 28.95 -18.57
C VAL A 12 13.76 28.07 -17.80
N HIS A 13 15.03 28.41 -17.85
CA HIS A 13 16.10 27.75 -17.11
C HIS A 13 16.44 28.60 -15.89
N ILE A 14 16.37 28.00 -14.70
CA ILE A 14 16.79 28.63 -13.44
C ILE A 14 17.99 27.83 -12.92
N GLN A 15 19.10 28.51 -12.66
CA GLN A 15 20.31 27.94 -12.08
C GLN A 15 20.59 28.58 -10.72
N GLN A 16 21.23 27.80 -9.84
CA GLN A 16 21.72 28.28 -8.54
C GLN A 16 20.63 28.92 -7.67
N PHE A 17 19.43 28.32 -7.66
CA PHE A 17 18.26 28.85 -6.94
C PHE A 17 18.40 28.91 -5.40
N LYS A 18 19.41 28.26 -4.83
CA LYS A 18 19.69 28.26 -3.39
C LYS A 18 20.36 29.55 -2.92
N ASP A 19 21.12 30.23 -3.79
CA ASP A 19 21.89 31.43 -3.45
C ASP A 19 21.35 32.65 -4.20
N PRO A 20 20.76 33.66 -3.51
CA PRO A 20 20.16 34.82 -4.16
C PRO A 20 21.17 35.69 -4.91
N LYS A 21 22.46 35.58 -4.59
CA LYS A 21 23.54 36.34 -5.24
C LYS A 21 24.01 35.74 -6.56
N THR A 22 23.75 34.45 -6.78
CA THR A 22 24.26 33.72 -7.94
C THR A 22 23.14 33.09 -8.77
N LEU A 23 21.88 33.36 -8.40
CA LEU A 23 20.68 33.01 -9.15
C LEU A 23 20.77 33.54 -10.59
N GLU A 24 20.73 32.62 -11.56
CA GLU A 24 20.67 32.95 -12.98
C GLU A 24 19.37 32.41 -13.58
N VAL A 25 18.65 33.28 -14.30
CA VAL A 25 17.39 32.92 -14.96
C VAL A 25 17.49 33.26 -16.45
N ARG A 26 17.18 32.30 -17.32
CA ARG A 26 17.16 32.50 -18.78
C ARG A 26 15.90 31.92 -19.41
N CYS A 27 15.16 32.74 -20.15
CA CYS A 27 14.02 32.30 -20.94
C CYS A 27 14.29 32.22 -22.44
N SER A 28 13.67 31.25 -23.11
CA SER A 28 13.74 31.05 -24.57
C SER A 28 12.78 31.94 -25.37
N CYS A 29 12.21 33.01 -24.79
CA CYS A 29 11.24 33.85 -25.47
C CYS A 29 11.91 34.95 -26.32
N PRO A 30 11.32 35.33 -27.47
CA PRO A 30 11.88 36.37 -28.35
C PRO A 30 11.75 37.80 -27.78
N TYR A 31 10.97 37.97 -26.71
CA TYR A 31 10.71 39.25 -26.06
C TYR A 31 11.56 39.44 -24.79
N ASN A 32 12.81 38.97 -24.79
CA ASN A 32 13.77 39.11 -23.69
C ASN A 32 14.49 40.48 -23.67
N LEU A 33 13.80 41.54 -24.12
CA LEU A 33 14.37 42.87 -24.32
C LEU A 33 14.52 43.68 -23.01
N GLY A 34 14.15 43.11 -21.87
CA GLY A 34 14.29 43.70 -20.54
C GLY A 34 15.07 42.80 -19.58
N GLU A 35 15.32 43.27 -18.36
CA GLU A 35 16.06 42.51 -17.32
C GLU A 35 15.35 41.22 -16.89
N ILE A 36 14.01 41.20 -16.99
CA ILE A 36 13.20 40.01 -16.73
C ILE A 36 11.97 39.99 -17.65
N CYS A 37 11.66 38.84 -18.24
CA CYS A 37 10.42 38.67 -19.00
C CYS A 37 9.30 38.08 -18.13
N ARG A 38 8.04 38.21 -18.57
CA ARG A 38 6.87 37.70 -17.83
C ARG A 38 6.96 36.20 -17.53
N HIS A 39 7.57 35.42 -18.41
CA HIS A 39 7.77 33.99 -18.21
C HIS A 39 8.77 33.68 -17.09
N GLU A 40 9.81 34.49 -16.95
CA GLU A 40 10.82 34.35 -15.90
C GLU A 40 10.22 34.72 -14.54
N SER A 41 9.45 35.81 -14.48
CA SER A 41 8.71 36.18 -13.27
C SER A 41 7.73 35.07 -12.85
N ALA A 42 6.96 34.53 -13.80
CA ALA A 42 6.06 33.41 -13.51
C ALA A 42 6.81 32.18 -12.99
N ALA A 43 7.98 31.86 -13.56
CA ALA A 43 8.80 30.72 -13.14
C ALA A 43 9.36 30.93 -11.73
N LEU A 44 9.77 32.15 -11.39
CA LEU A 44 10.22 32.51 -10.04
C LEU A 44 9.09 32.44 -9.01
N PHE A 45 7.87 32.90 -9.35
CA PHE A 45 6.71 32.77 -8.45
C PHE A 45 6.35 31.31 -8.20
N GLN A 46 6.41 30.47 -9.24
CA GLN A 46 6.19 29.03 -9.08
C GLN A 46 7.29 28.38 -8.21
N LEU A 47 8.55 28.80 -8.38
CA LEU A 47 9.65 28.34 -7.55
C LEU A 47 9.48 28.77 -6.08
N GLN A 48 9.04 30.00 -5.83
CA GLN A 48 8.69 30.47 -4.50
C GLN A 48 7.57 29.62 -3.88
N GLU A 49 6.51 29.33 -4.63
CA GLU A 49 5.42 28.47 -4.15
C GLU A 49 5.91 27.04 -3.82
N MET A 50 6.83 26.48 -4.62
CA MET A 50 7.45 25.19 -4.34
C MET A 50 8.36 25.25 -3.09
N ALA A 51 9.07 26.36 -2.89
CA ALA A 51 9.90 26.60 -1.70
C ALA A 51 9.03 26.69 -0.44
N ASP A 52 7.95 27.47 -0.49
CA ASP A 52 7.00 27.66 0.62
C ASP A 52 6.29 26.35 0.98
N LYS A 53 6.02 25.49 -0.02
CA LYS A 53 5.47 24.14 0.17
C LYS A 53 6.51 23.11 0.62
N ASN A 54 7.74 23.53 0.88
CA ASN A 54 8.86 22.68 1.28
C ASN A 54 9.16 21.55 0.28
N GLN A 55 8.77 21.72 -1.00
CA GLN A 55 8.94 20.71 -2.06
C GLN A 55 10.34 20.74 -2.68
N LEU A 56 11.13 21.78 -2.39
CA LEU A 56 12.49 21.96 -2.88
C LEU A 56 13.56 21.47 -1.89
N ASN A 57 13.17 21.16 -0.67
CA ASN A 57 14.06 20.55 0.30
C ASN A 57 14.14 19.06 -0.04
N GLU A 58 15.22 18.68 -0.72
CA GLU A 58 15.78 17.35 -0.59
C GLU A 58 16.18 17.19 0.89
N GLU A 59 15.25 16.77 1.73
CA GLU A 59 15.63 16.17 3.01
C GLU A 59 16.59 15.03 2.64
N GLN A 60 17.87 15.21 2.95
CA GLN A 60 18.84 14.13 2.86
C GLN A 60 18.31 13.02 3.76
N LEU A 61 17.78 11.99 3.11
CA LEU A 61 17.03 10.93 3.77
C LEU A 61 18.05 10.09 4.52
N SER A 62 18.27 10.44 5.79
CA SER A 62 19.20 9.75 6.67
C SER A 62 18.49 8.58 7.34
N TYR A 63 19.04 7.38 7.16
CA TYR A 63 18.52 6.15 7.74
C TYR A 63 19.24 5.80 9.04
N ASP A 64 18.46 5.49 10.08
CA ASP A 64 18.97 4.85 11.31
C ASP A 64 18.86 3.33 11.17
N GLN A 65 20.00 2.64 11.11
CA GLN A 65 20.04 1.20 10.91
C GLN A 65 19.46 0.39 12.07
N ARG A 66 19.26 0.98 13.24
CA ARG A 66 18.61 0.33 14.39
C ARG A 66 17.16 -0.04 14.09
N HIS A 67 16.48 0.70 13.23
CA HIS A 67 15.15 0.34 12.76
C HIS A 67 14.87 0.97 11.40
N THR A 68 14.90 0.14 10.35
CA THR A 68 14.50 0.55 8.99
C THR A 68 13.40 -0.35 8.47
N VAL A 69 12.36 0.27 7.90
CA VAL A 69 11.25 -0.43 7.24
C VAL A 69 11.54 -0.52 5.75
N VAL A 70 11.66 -1.74 5.27
CA VAL A 70 11.96 -2.06 3.88
C VAL A 70 10.70 -2.53 3.17
N LYS A 71 10.29 -1.79 2.14
CA LYS A 71 9.11 -2.08 1.32
C LYS A 71 9.36 -3.27 0.39
N MET A 72 9.30 -4.48 0.94
CA MET A 72 9.54 -5.73 0.23
C MET A 72 8.64 -6.84 0.79
N LYS A 73 7.75 -7.40 -0.04
CA LYS A 73 6.77 -8.42 0.38
C LYS A 73 7.31 -9.84 0.44
N GLN A 74 8.27 -10.13 -0.44
CA GLN A 74 8.96 -11.40 -0.62
C GLN A 74 10.42 -11.07 -0.83
N LEU A 75 11.33 -11.97 -0.44
CA LEU A 75 12.75 -11.75 -0.69
C LEU A 75 12.99 -11.74 -2.21
N ASP A 76 13.53 -10.62 -2.71
CA ASP A 76 13.85 -10.43 -4.12
C ASP A 76 15.23 -9.78 -4.26
N LEU A 77 16.09 -10.40 -5.07
CA LEU A 77 17.44 -9.93 -5.32
C LEU A 77 17.45 -8.53 -5.92
N LYS A 78 16.51 -8.22 -6.82
CA LYS A 78 16.44 -6.91 -7.46
C LYS A 78 16.15 -5.83 -6.44
N MET A 79 15.23 -6.10 -5.52
CA MET A 79 14.85 -5.16 -4.48
C MET A 79 15.98 -4.97 -3.46
N ILE A 80 16.66 -6.04 -3.06
CA ILE A 80 17.84 -5.97 -2.18
C ILE A 80 18.90 -5.05 -2.80
N LYS A 81 19.23 -5.23 -4.08
CA LYS A 81 20.21 -4.39 -4.81
C LYS A 81 19.83 -2.91 -4.91
N MET A 82 18.53 -2.58 -4.98
CA MET A 82 18.09 -1.18 -5.03
C MET A 82 18.09 -0.49 -3.66
N LEU A 83 18.10 -1.27 -2.58
CA LEU A 83 17.93 -0.77 -1.21
C LEU A 83 19.24 -0.75 -0.39
N CYS A 84 20.35 -1.17 -0.99
CA CYS A 84 21.69 -1.10 -0.40
C CYS A 84 22.64 -0.37 -1.37
N ALA A 85 23.77 0.10 -0.84
CA ALA A 85 24.86 0.58 -1.67
C ALA A 85 25.42 -0.55 -2.56
N THR A 86 25.92 -0.19 -3.74
CA THR A 86 26.51 -1.16 -4.69
C THR A 86 27.72 -1.89 -4.08
N GLU A 87 28.53 -1.16 -3.29
CA GLU A 87 29.69 -1.69 -2.59
C GLU A 87 29.26 -2.70 -1.50
N SER A 88 28.25 -2.33 -0.69
CA SER A 88 27.68 -3.19 0.34
C SER A 88 27.15 -4.52 -0.21
N TYR A 89 26.55 -4.50 -1.40
CA TYR A 89 26.12 -5.72 -2.06
C TYR A 89 27.29 -6.59 -2.55
N ALA A 90 28.33 -5.98 -3.12
CA ALA A 90 29.51 -6.70 -3.58
C ALA A 90 30.26 -7.36 -2.42
N GLU A 91 30.41 -6.66 -1.30
CA GLU A 91 30.97 -7.22 -0.06
C GLU A 91 30.13 -8.38 0.47
N ALA A 92 28.80 -8.25 0.43
CA ALA A 92 27.90 -9.32 0.84
C ALA A 92 28.04 -10.58 -0.01
N GLU A 93 28.18 -10.45 -1.33
CA GLU A 93 28.42 -11.61 -2.22
C GLU A 93 29.76 -12.28 -1.94
N GLU A 94 30.81 -11.51 -1.69
CA GLU A 94 32.14 -12.05 -1.38
C GLU A 94 32.16 -12.76 -0.03
N PHE A 95 31.51 -12.17 0.98
CA PHE A 95 31.33 -12.81 2.28
C PHE A 95 30.63 -14.16 2.15
N LEU A 96 29.51 -14.21 1.40
CA LEU A 96 28.71 -15.42 1.24
C LEU A 96 29.38 -16.52 0.40
N ARG A 97 30.47 -16.21 -0.32
CA ARG A 97 31.30 -17.23 -1.00
C ARG A 97 32.18 -18.01 -0.02
N THR A 98 32.59 -17.39 1.08
CA THR A 98 33.56 -17.98 2.03
C THR A 98 32.90 -18.43 3.33
N GLN A 99 31.91 -17.68 3.82
CA GLN A 99 31.28 -17.84 5.12
C GLN A 99 29.76 -17.65 5.05
N LYS A 100 29.06 -18.00 6.13
CA LYS A 100 27.62 -17.80 6.28
C LYS A 100 27.34 -17.24 7.68
N ALA A 101 26.33 -16.37 7.78
CA ALA A 101 25.81 -15.90 9.05
C ALA A 101 25.11 -17.05 9.81
N GLN A 102 25.19 -17.01 11.14
CA GLN A 102 24.55 -17.97 12.03
C GLN A 102 23.12 -17.50 12.34
N ILE A 103 22.13 -18.32 11.98
CA ILE A 103 20.73 -18.05 12.31
C ILE A 103 20.46 -18.56 13.73
N LEU A 104 20.10 -17.67 14.65
CA LEU A 104 19.83 -18.00 16.05
C LEU A 104 18.36 -18.41 16.26
N GLN A 105 17.43 -17.67 15.66
CA GLN A 105 15.99 -17.89 15.79
C GLN A 105 15.31 -17.63 14.45
N ALA A 106 14.41 -18.52 14.04
CA ALA A 106 13.65 -18.43 12.80
C ALA A 106 12.23 -18.97 13.00
N GLU A 107 11.38 -18.19 13.65
CA GLU A 107 9.99 -18.54 13.95
C GLU A 107 9.11 -17.28 13.89
N ASP A 108 7.79 -17.46 13.77
CA ASP A 108 6.80 -16.38 13.82
C ASP A 108 7.04 -15.23 12.83
N GLU A 109 7.47 -15.54 11.60
CA GLU A 109 7.84 -14.54 10.58
C GLU A 109 8.99 -13.60 11.03
N LYS A 110 9.79 -14.03 12.02
CA LYS A 110 10.96 -13.32 12.55
C LYS A 110 12.21 -14.16 12.38
N VAL A 111 13.31 -13.47 12.05
CA VAL A 111 14.64 -14.06 11.95
C VAL A 111 15.61 -13.22 12.76
N ALA A 112 16.27 -13.84 13.71
CA ALA A 112 17.41 -13.28 14.43
C ALA A 112 18.68 -14.01 13.99
N ALA A 113 19.68 -13.27 13.53
CA ALA A 113 20.94 -13.82 13.08
C ALA A 113 22.13 -13.03 13.63
N GLU A 114 23.24 -13.75 13.79
CA GLU A 114 24.52 -13.23 14.21
C GLU A 114 25.53 -13.41 13.07
N LEU A 115 26.29 -12.36 12.79
CA LEU A 115 27.24 -12.28 11.70
C LEU A 115 28.57 -11.79 12.26
N GLU A 116 29.64 -12.53 12.04
CA GLU A 116 30.99 -12.07 12.35
C GLU A 116 31.62 -11.45 11.09
N LEU A 117 31.90 -10.16 11.13
CA LEU A 117 32.54 -9.43 10.03
C LEU A 117 33.75 -8.67 10.59
N GLN A 118 34.94 -8.90 10.03
CA GLN A 118 36.19 -8.25 10.45
C GLN A 118 36.51 -8.43 11.97
N GLY A 119 36.10 -9.56 12.56
CA GLY A 119 36.32 -9.87 13.98
C GLY A 119 35.35 -9.19 14.94
N ILE A 120 34.30 -8.53 14.44
CA ILE A 120 33.22 -7.95 15.23
C ILE A 120 31.94 -8.76 14.97
N THR A 121 31.22 -9.11 16.03
CA THR A 121 29.93 -9.80 15.91
C THR A 121 28.78 -8.79 15.86
N TYR A 122 27.96 -8.89 14.81
CA TYR A 122 26.79 -8.08 14.57
C TYR A 122 25.53 -8.90 14.69
N ARG A 123 24.58 -8.41 15.49
CA ARG A 123 23.24 -8.98 15.60
C ARG A 123 22.27 -8.21 14.74
N VAL A 124 21.52 -8.95 13.94
CA VAL A 124 20.53 -8.40 13.01
C VAL A 124 19.21 -9.10 13.24
N TYR A 125 18.14 -8.33 13.28
CA TYR A 125 16.79 -8.85 13.35
C TYR A 125 16.01 -8.42 12.11
N ILE A 126 15.25 -9.35 11.57
CA ILE A 126 14.39 -9.13 10.41
C ILE A 126 13.03 -9.72 10.74
N GLN A 127 11.99 -8.91 10.64
CA GLN A 127 10.62 -9.31 10.94
C GLN A 127 9.70 -8.88 9.81
N LYS A 128 8.76 -9.74 9.43
CA LYS A 128 7.65 -9.33 8.56
C LYS A 128 6.59 -8.60 9.40
N ASN A 129 6.18 -7.43 8.93
CA ASN A 129 5.18 -6.61 9.61
C ASN A 129 3.75 -6.89 9.11
N GLU A 130 2.76 -6.24 9.73
CA GLU A 130 1.35 -6.45 9.40
C GLU A 130 1.01 -6.04 7.96
N GLU A 131 1.69 -5.02 7.43
CA GLU A 131 1.58 -4.57 6.03
C GLU A 131 2.30 -5.49 5.04
N ARG A 132 2.92 -6.57 5.53
CA ARG A 132 3.75 -7.53 4.80
C ARG A 132 5.08 -6.96 4.28
N ASN A 133 5.53 -5.83 4.80
CA ASN A 133 6.88 -5.31 4.57
C ASN A 133 7.87 -5.93 5.58
N LEU A 134 9.17 -5.70 5.38
CA LEU A 134 10.21 -6.19 6.28
C LEU A 134 10.72 -5.07 7.18
N ASP A 135 10.55 -5.22 8.48
CA ASP A 135 11.22 -4.38 9.47
C ASP A 135 12.58 -5.01 9.75
N THR A 136 13.64 -4.21 9.62
CA THR A 136 15.02 -4.67 9.81
C THR A 136 15.74 -3.80 10.84
N SER A 137 16.51 -4.44 11.71
CA SER A 137 17.32 -3.78 12.71
C SER A 137 18.74 -4.35 12.74
N CYS A 138 19.71 -3.46 12.86
CA CYS A 138 21.12 -3.80 13.01
C CYS A 138 21.77 -2.81 13.96
N GLN A 139 22.74 -3.27 14.74
CA GLN A 139 23.50 -2.43 15.68
C GLN A 139 24.62 -1.59 15.03
N CYS A 140 24.77 -1.64 13.71
CA CYS A 140 25.84 -0.94 13.01
C CYS A 140 25.49 0.53 12.79
N ASP A 141 26.51 1.36 12.64
CA ASP A 141 26.40 2.79 12.32
C ASP A 141 27.16 3.15 11.03
N SER A 142 27.23 2.18 10.11
CA SER A 142 28.09 2.27 8.92
C SER A 142 27.37 2.81 7.68
N GLU A 143 26.04 2.99 7.73
CA GLU A 143 25.22 3.29 6.55
C GLU A 143 24.06 4.22 6.94
N HIS A 144 23.94 5.35 6.23
CA HIS A 144 22.91 6.36 6.46
C HIS A 144 22.20 6.79 5.18
N GLU A 145 22.74 6.49 3.99
CA GLU A 145 22.15 6.88 2.71
C GLU A 145 21.18 5.81 2.20
N HIS A 146 21.39 4.56 2.61
CA HIS A 146 20.57 3.42 2.19
C HIS A 146 19.88 2.73 3.37
N PRO A 147 18.66 2.17 3.18
CA PRO A 147 17.92 1.49 4.24
C PRO A 147 18.54 0.15 4.67
N LEU A 148 19.38 -0.46 3.83
CA LEU A 148 20.08 -1.71 4.12
C LEU A 148 21.60 -1.48 4.20
N CYS A 149 22.16 -1.74 5.38
CA CYS A 149 23.60 -1.87 5.56
C CYS A 149 24.14 -3.21 5.01
N VAL A 150 25.47 -3.36 4.98
CA VAL A 150 26.18 -4.59 4.57
C VAL A 150 25.65 -5.83 5.31
N HIS A 151 25.55 -5.75 6.65
CA HIS A 151 25.14 -6.88 7.50
C HIS A 151 23.72 -7.37 7.19
N LYS A 152 22.77 -6.44 7.02
CA LYS A 152 21.38 -6.76 6.63
C LYS A 152 21.36 -7.41 5.23
N THR A 153 22.18 -6.88 4.32
CA THR A 153 22.28 -7.37 2.93
C THR A 153 22.82 -8.79 2.87
N ILE A 154 23.84 -9.12 3.67
CA ILE A 154 24.38 -10.48 3.80
C ILE A 154 23.28 -11.46 4.22
N ILE A 155 22.54 -11.14 5.29
CA ILE A 155 21.53 -12.06 5.83
C ILE A 155 20.37 -12.21 4.85
N LEU A 156 19.83 -11.12 4.30
CA LEU A 156 18.74 -11.18 3.33
C LEU A 156 19.12 -12.01 2.10
N THR A 157 20.35 -11.83 1.59
CA THR A 157 20.87 -12.57 0.43
C THR A 157 21.09 -14.05 0.78
N GLN A 158 21.60 -14.37 1.98
CA GLN A 158 21.74 -15.74 2.45
C GLN A 158 20.39 -16.45 2.57
N LEU A 159 19.39 -15.78 3.15
CA LEU A 159 18.05 -16.33 3.31
C LEU A 159 17.40 -16.58 1.95
N LEU A 160 17.54 -15.64 1.01
CA LEU A 160 17.06 -15.79 -0.36
C LEU A 160 17.71 -16.99 -1.07
N ASN A 161 19.03 -17.13 -0.98
CA ASN A 161 19.76 -18.21 -1.64
C ASN A 161 19.51 -19.59 -1.01
N SER A 162 19.28 -19.65 0.30
CA SER A 162 19.14 -20.92 1.02
C SER A 162 17.70 -21.43 1.08
N PHE A 163 16.72 -20.53 1.24
CA PHE A 163 15.32 -20.89 1.48
C PHE A 163 14.35 -20.34 0.43
N GLY A 164 14.80 -19.41 -0.42
CA GLY A 164 13.99 -18.84 -1.48
C GLY A 164 13.14 -17.63 -1.08
N PRO A 165 12.34 -17.10 -2.02
CA PRO A 165 11.67 -15.80 -1.90
C PRO A 165 10.59 -15.74 -0.81
N ASN A 166 9.94 -16.87 -0.51
CA ASN A 166 8.80 -16.96 0.40
C ASN A 166 9.17 -17.44 1.81
N TYR A 167 10.46 -17.42 2.17
CA TYR A 167 10.94 -18.01 3.42
C TYR A 167 10.17 -17.52 4.67
N PHE A 168 9.94 -16.21 4.78
CA PHE A 168 9.20 -15.64 5.92
C PHE A 168 7.76 -16.15 6.03
N ASP A 169 7.11 -16.48 4.91
CA ASP A 169 5.76 -17.06 4.92
C ASP A 169 5.78 -18.53 5.37
N THR A 170 6.89 -19.24 5.18
CA THR A 170 7.03 -20.65 5.60
C THR A 170 7.22 -20.83 7.11
N ILE A 171 7.83 -19.84 7.77
CA ILE A 171 8.07 -19.84 9.23
C ILE A 171 6.96 -19.12 10.00
N ARG A 172 5.81 -18.90 9.36
CA ARG A 172 4.67 -18.20 9.96
C ARG A 172 4.01 -19.03 11.04
N ASN A 173 3.71 -18.39 12.17
CA ASN A 173 2.93 -19.00 13.23
C ASN A 173 1.47 -19.19 12.80
N TRP A 174 1.03 -20.44 12.73
CA TRP A 174 -0.36 -20.79 12.44
C TRP A 174 -1.15 -21.23 13.66
N ASP A 175 -0.56 -21.20 14.86
CA ASP A 175 -1.14 -21.76 16.07
C ASP A 175 -2.44 -21.06 16.45
N ARG A 176 -2.51 -19.73 16.26
CA ARG A 176 -3.75 -18.98 16.48
C ARG A 176 -4.88 -19.45 15.58
N ASP A 177 -4.58 -19.72 14.31
CA ASP A 177 -5.61 -20.13 13.34
C ASP A 177 -5.94 -21.62 13.49
N LYS A 178 -4.96 -22.47 13.78
CA LYS A 178 -5.18 -23.86 14.17
C LYS A 178 -6.07 -23.95 15.42
N ASN A 179 -5.80 -23.15 16.44
CA ASN A 179 -6.65 -23.06 17.64
C ASN A 179 -8.07 -22.60 17.31
N LYS A 180 -8.26 -21.61 16.43
CA LYS A 180 -9.61 -21.20 15.98
C LYS A 180 -10.35 -22.33 15.26
N LEU A 181 -9.66 -23.10 14.42
CA LEU A 181 -10.25 -24.23 13.70
C LEU A 181 -10.66 -25.35 14.67
N LEU A 182 -9.81 -25.64 15.66
CA LEU A 182 -10.09 -26.62 16.72
C LEU A 182 -11.21 -26.16 17.67
N ALA A 183 -11.29 -24.86 17.96
CA ALA A 183 -12.29 -24.29 18.85
C ALA A 183 -13.73 -24.52 18.36
N ILE A 184 -13.95 -24.65 17.04
CA ILE A 184 -15.26 -25.03 16.46
C ILE A 184 -15.73 -26.40 16.98
N TYR A 185 -14.79 -27.26 17.37
CA TYR A 185 -15.05 -28.59 17.91
C TYR A 185 -14.83 -28.67 19.42
N GLY A 186 -14.54 -27.54 20.08
CA GLY A 186 -14.27 -27.49 21.52
C GLY A 186 -12.88 -27.97 21.94
N TYR A 187 -11.93 -28.03 21.01
CA TYR A 187 -10.55 -28.47 21.26
C TYR A 187 -9.55 -27.30 21.17
N SER A 188 -8.39 -27.49 21.75
CA SER A 188 -7.22 -26.62 21.71
C SER A 188 -5.97 -27.39 21.29
N LEU A 189 -4.91 -26.69 20.91
CA LEU A 189 -3.61 -27.31 20.60
C LEU A 189 -2.95 -27.99 21.81
N SER A 190 -3.40 -27.72 23.03
CA SER A 190 -2.94 -28.40 24.25
C SER A 190 -3.65 -29.73 24.52
N ASP A 191 -4.72 -30.05 23.80
CA ASP A 191 -5.47 -31.30 23.98
C ASP A 191 -4.88 -32.46 23.17
N ASP A 192 -5.27 -33.69 23.49
CA ASP A 192 -4.91 -34.86 22.69
C ASP A 192 -5.74 -34.91 21.39
N LEU A 193 -5.09 -34.54 20.29
CA LEU A 193 -5.64 -34.48 18.93
C LEU A 193 -5.37 -35.76 18.13
N THR A 194 -4.66 -36.75 18.71
CA THR A 194 -4.20 -37.95 18.02
C THR A 194 -5.39 -38.76 17.48
N GLY A 195 -5.43 -38.98 16.16
CA GLY A 195 -6.50 -39.74 15.49
C GLY A 195 -7.85 -39.00 15.37
N LYS A 196 -7.98 -37.78 15.89
CA LYS A 196 -9.23 -36.98 15.84
C LYS A 196 -9.21 -35.99 14.68
N PHE A 197 -8.09 -35.30 14.51
CA PHE A 197 -7.93 -34.24 13.51
C PHE A 197 -6.59 -34.35 12.79
N GLU A 198 -6.57 -33.90 11.54
CA GLU A 198 -5.38 -33.78 10.71
C GLU A 198 -5.29 -32.37 10.13
N PHE A 199 -4.13 -31.74 10.25
CA PHE A 199 -3.86 -30.45 9.62
C PHE A 199 -3.24 -30.65 8.24
N THR A 200 -3.90 -30.14 7.22
CA THR A 200 -3.38 -30.08 5.84
C THR A 200 -3.20 -28.63 5.44
N TYR A 201 -2.22 -28.31 4.59
CA TYR A 201 -2.02 -26.94 4.10
C TYR A 201 -2.61 -26.81 2.70
N GLN A 202 -3.65 -25.99 2.56
CA GLN A 202 -4.24 -25.66 1.26
C GLN A 202 -4.01 -24.18 0.98
N ASN A 203 -3.37 -23.86 -0.16
CA ASN A 203 -3.03 -22.48 -0.55
C ASN A 203 -2.26 -21.70 0.54
N GLY A 204 -1.37 -22.37 1.26
CA GLY A 204 -0.57 -21.77 2.33
C GLY A 204 -1.34 -21.47 3.62
N ARG A 205 -2.60 -21.88 3.76
CA ARG A 205 -3.37 -21.75 5.01
C ARG A 205 -3.63 -23.13 5.64
N PRO A 206 -3.64 -23.24 6.98
CA PRO A 206 -3.96 -24.48 7.66
C PRO A 206 -5.44 -24.82 7.46
N PHE A 207 -5.71 -26.06 7.11
CA PHE A 207 -7.03 -26.63 6.94
C PHE A 207 -7.17 -27.86 7.84
N LEU A 208 -8.21 -27.86 8.67
CA LEU A 208 -8.48 -28.94 9.62
C LEU A 208 -9.39 -29.98 8.97
N ARG A 209 -8.88 -31.20 8.78
CA ARG A 209 -9.65 -32.37 8.38
C ARG A 209 -10.04 -33.15 9.64
N VAL A 210 -11.32 -33.47 9.76
CA VAL A 210 -11.82 -34.33 10.84
C VAL A 210 -11.65 -35.78 10.42
N LEU A 211 -10.96 -36.57 11.24
CA LEU A 211 -10.75 -38.00 11.00
C LEU A 211 -11.81 -38.84 11.71
N ASP A 212 -12.21 -38.43 12.92
CA ASP A 212 -13.21 -39.13 13.72
C ASP A 212 -14.64 -38.66 13.36
N PRO A 213 -15.48 -39.52 12.77
CA PRO A 213 -16.85 -39.17 12.40
C PRO A 213 -17.78 -38.92 13.59
N THR A 214 -17.37 -39.25 14.82
CA THR A 214 -18.17 -39.01 16.03
C THR A 214 -18.11 -37.56 16.50
N ILE A 215 -17.09 -36.81 16.08
CA ILE A 215 -16.87 -35.43 16.50
C ILE A 215 -17.80 -34.49 15.74
N LYS A 216 -18.66 -33.79 16.48
CA LYS A 216 -19.58 -32.79 15.94
C LYS A 216 -19.11 -31.39 16.32
N ARG A 217 -19.47 -30.42 15.49
CA ARG A 217 -19.21 -29.01 15.77
C ARG A 217 -19.98 -28.61 17.03
N VAL A 218 -19.32 -27.89 17.92
CA VAL A 218 -19.96 -27.27 19.07
C VAL A 218 -20.81 -26.13 18.53
N ILE A 219 -22.12 -26.21 18.76
CA ILE A 219 -23.04 -25.12 18.46
C ILE A 219 -22.83 -24.08 19.56
N THR A 220 -21.91 -23.16 19.34
CA THR A 220 -21.90 -21.91 20.10
C THR A 220 -23.11 -21.12 19.62
N PRO A 221 -24.04 -20.66 20.49
CA PRO A 221 -25.08 -19.74 20.09
C PRO A 221 -24.40 -18.45 19.64
N ALA A 222 -24.24 -18.30 18.33
CA ALA A 222 -23.67 -17.12 17.73
C ALA A 222 -24.60 -15.93 17.98
N SER A 223 -24.02 -14.85 18.49
CA SER A 223 -24.52 -13.51 18.24
C SER A 223 -24.88 -13.37 16.76
N ASN A 224 -26.14 -13.01 16.51
CA ASN A 224 -26.70 -12.75 15.19
C ASN A 224 -25.93 -11.64 14.47
N GLU A 225 -24.90 -12.00 13.71
CA GLU A 225 -24.51 -11.22 12.54
C GLU A 225 -25.11 -11.90 11.31
N LYS A 226 -26.17 -11.26 10.80
CA LYS A 226 -26.89 -11.67 9.60
C LYS A 226 -25.93 -11.76 8.42
N ARG A 227 -25.60 -12.99 8.05
CA ARG A 227 -24.95 -13.31 6.78
C ARG A 227 -26.03 -13.50 5.72
N ASN A 228 -26.36 -12.43 4.99
CA ASN A 228 -27.11 -12.56 3.74
C ASN A 228 -26.21 -13.26 2.71
N ASN A 229 -26.48 -14.53 2.45
CA ASN A 229 -26.07 -15.23 1.24
C ASN A 229 -27.24 -16.14 0.84
N GLU A 230 -28.17 -15.62 0.04
CA GLU A 230 -29.12 -16.43 -0.70
C GLU A 230 -28.61 -16.55 -2.13
N THR A 231 -27.98 -17.70 -2.42
CA THR A 231 -27.86 -18.25 -3.76
C THR A 231 -29.26 -18.67 -4.22
N ALA A 232 -29.81 -17.99 -5.23
CA ALA A 232 -30.94 -18.47 -6.01
C ALA A 232 -30.44 -18.92 -7.40
N GLU A 233 -30.87 -20.12 -7.76
CA GLU A 233 -30.49 -20.91 -8.92
C GLU A 233 -30.91 -20.25 -10.24
N ILE A 234 -30.06 -20.36 -11.27
CA ILE A 234 -30.33 -19.90 -12.65
C ILE A 234 -30.56 -21.14 -13.54
N PRO A 235 -31.73 -21.32 -14.17
CA PRO A 235 -31.91 -22.27 -15.26
C PRO A 235 -31.49 -21.67 -16.63
N PRO A 236 -31.03 -22.47 -17.60
CA PRO A 236 -30.37 -21.98 -18.81
C PRO A 236 -31.28 -21.83 -20.04
N THR A 237 -30.77 -21.03 -21.00
CA THR A 237 -31.00 -21.02 -22.48
C THR A 237 -32.31 -20.43 -23.05
N PRO A 238 -32.37 -20.01 -24.34
CA PRO A 238 -31.32 -19.94 -25.38
C PRO A 238 -31.19 -18.59 -26.14
N GLN A 239 -30.02 -18.40 -26.74
CA GLN A 239 -29.69 -17.34 -27.70
C GLN A 239 -30.34 -17.60 -29.06
N GLN A 240 -30.88 -16.55 -29.70
CA GLN A 240 -31.07 -16.49 -31.15
C GLN A 240 -30.58 -15.15 -31.69
N ASN A 241 -29.64 -15.26 -32.63
CA ASN A 241 -29.14 -14.20 -33.50
C ASN A 241 -30.21 -13.83 -34.53
N THR A 242 -30.43 -12.54 -34.80
CA THR A 242 -30.67 -12.08 -36.19
C THR A 242 -30.25 -10.61 -36.33
N ILE A 243 -29.51 -10.37 -37.40
CA ILE A 243 -28.97 -9.09 -37.87
C ILE A 243 -30.07 -8.38 -38.68
N GLU A 244 -30.28 -7.07 -38.51
CA GLU A 244 -30.74 -6.17 -39.60
C GLU A 244 -30.64 -4.68 -39.19
N LYS A 245 -29.98 -3.89 -40.06
CA LYS A 245 -30.06 -2.41 -40.18
C LYS A 245 -30.75 -2.12 -41.54
N PRO A 246 -31.12 -0.87 -41.88
CA PRO A 246 -31.77 0.22 -41.13
C PRO A 246 -33.01 0.75 -41.89
N VAL A 247 -33.98 1.39 -41.24
CA VAL A 247 -34.95 2.27 -41.93
C VAL A 247 -35.20 3.54 -41.12
N PHE A 248 -35.07 4.67 -41.82
CA PHE A 248 -35.21 6.04 -41.34
C PHE A 248 -36.60 6.58 -41.72
N VAL A 249 -37.41 7.00 -40.74
CA VAL A 249 -38.48 8.02 -40.89
C VAL A 249 -38.81 8.63 -39.52
N PRO A 250 -39.40 9.83 -39.43
CA PRO A 250 -38.77 11.06 -38.98
C PRO A 250 -39.13 11.48 -37.54
N VAL A 251 -38.33 12.39 -37.01
CA VAL A 251 -38.46 13.02 -35.68
C VAL A 251 -39.69 13.95 -35.61
N PRO A 252 -40.54 13.83 -34.58
CA PRO A 252 -41.25 14.96 -34.01
C PRO A 252 -40.62 15.36 -32.67
N GLN A 253 -40.29 16.65 -32.57
CA GLN A 253 -39.78 17.31 -31.37
C GLN A 253 -40.70 17.09 -30.16
N ARG A 254 -40.12 16.64 -29.04
CA ARG A 254 -40.70 16.84 -27.71
C ARG A 254 -39.65 17.48 -26.80
N SER A 255 -40.06 18.63 -26.29
CA SER A 255 -39.48 19.45 -25.23
C SER A 255 -38.84 18.63 -24.10
N GLN A 256 -37.55 18.82 -23.91
CA GLN A 256 -36.82 18.35 -22.73
C GLN A 256 -37.00 19.39 -21.61
N THR A 257 -37.87 19.12 -20.64
CA THR A 257 -37.73 19.69 -19.29
C THR A 257 -36.87 18.73 -18.49
N SER A 258 -35.58 19.07 -18.32
CA SER A 258 -34.66 18.32 -17.46
C SER A 258 -34.98 18.61 -15.99
N THR A 259 -35.64 17.67 -15.29
CA THR A 259 -35.79 17.73 -13.84
C THR A 259 -34.42 17.56 -13.18
N ARG A 260 -34.01 18.51 -12.33
CA ARG A 260 -32.72 18.49 -11.62
C ARG A 260 -32.95 18.13 -10.15
N TYR A 261 -32.38 17.00 -9.72
CA TYR A 261 -32.37 16.57 -8.32
C TYR A 261 -31.24 17.25 -7.54
N LYS A 262 -31.53 17.69 -6.31
CA LYS A 262 -30.53 18.21 -5.35
C LYS A 262 -30.44 17.30 -4.12
N LEU A 263 -29.26 17.30 -3.51
CA LEU A 263 -28.96 16.64 -2.24
C LEU A 263 -28.74 17.72 -1.19
N ALA A 264 -29.35 17.55 -0.01
CA ALA A 264 -29.18 18.41 1.16
C ALA A 264 -28.82 17.58 2.38
N ILE A 265 -28.08 18.18 3.31
CA ILE A 265 -27.73 17.58 4.60
C ILE A 265 -28.48 18.37 5.67
N VAL A 266 -29.33 17.69 6.43
CA VAL A 266 -30.11 18.25 7.53
C VAL A 266 -29.39 17.92 8.83
N PHE A 267 -29.08 18.95 9.61
CA PHE A 267 -28.55 18.80 10.96
C PHE A 267 -29.71 18.82 11.96
N SER A 268 -29.96 17.71 12.63
CA SER A 268 -30.97 17.56 13.67
C SER A 268 -30.31 17.36 15.03
N TYR A 269 -30.98 17.76 16.11
CA TYR A 269 -30.48 17.53 17.47
C TYR A 269 -30.83 16.11 17.92
N ASN A 270 -29.85 15.36 18.40
CA ASN A 270 -30.06 14.02 18.97
C ASN A 270 -29.39 13.90 20.35
N ALA A 271 -30.21 13.79 21.40
CA ALA A 271 -29.73 13.72 22.78
C ALA A 271 -28.93 12.44 23.11
N HIS A 272 -28.96 11.41 22.27
CA HIS A 272 -28.37 10.10 22.55
C HIS A 272 -26.97 9.89 21.95
N GLN A 273 -26.44 10.83 21.15
CA GLN A 273 -25.16 10.68 20.47
C GLN A 273 -24.35 11.98 20.52
N TYR A 274 -23.21 11.99 21.21
CA TYR A 274 -22.30 13.15 21.28
C TYR A 274 -21.70 13.42 19.89
N PRO A 275 -21.69 14.66 19.34
CA PRO A 275 -21.87 15.97 19.99
C PRO A 275 -23.30 16.54 19.98
N PHE A 276 -24.31 15.67 20.09
CA PHE A 276 -25.73 15.97 20.09
C PHE A 276 -26.31 16.46 18.76
N VAL A 277 -25.60 16.20 17.68
CA VAL A 277 -26.00 16.54 16.31
C VAL A 277 -26.02 15.27 15.47
N GLN A 278 -27.12 15.03 14.78
CA GLN A 278 -27.28 13.98 13.79
C GLN A 278 -27.39 14.64 12.40
N THR A 279 -26.76 14.02 11.41
CA THR A 279 -26.77 14.50 10.02
C THR A 279 -27.54 13.50 9.16
N ASP A 280 -28.64 13.95 8.56
CA ASP A 280 -29.45 13.14 7.66
C ASP A 280 -29.38 13.73 6.25
N MET A 281 -29.22 12.88 5.22
CA MET A 281 -29.15 13.32 3.84
C MET A 281 -30.51 13.18 3.16
N VAL A 282 -31.00 14.25 2.56
CA VAL A 282 -32.30 14.32 1.88
C VAL A 282 -32.07 14.65 0.40
N MET A 283 -32.77 13.95 -0.49
CA MET A 283 -32.76 14.23 -1.93
C MET A 283 -34.15 14.72 -2.36
N GLY A 284 -34.21 15.76 -3.20
CA GLY A 284 -35.49 16.27 -3.71
C GLY A 284 -35.34 17.02 -5.03
N GLU A 285 -36.47 17.26 -5.69
CA GLU A 285 -36.55 18.03 -6.93
C GLU A 285 -36.45 19.53 -6.61
N ALA A 286 -35.56 20.24 -7.29
CA ALA A 286 -35.37 21.67 -7.10
C ALA A 286 -36.40 22.47 -7.92
N ASN A 287 -36.82 23.64 -7.41
CA ASN A 287 -37.60 24.61 -8.18
C ASN A 287 -36.79 25.17 -9.36
N GLU A 288 -37.47 25.80 -10.33
CA GLU A 288 -36.82 26.37 -11.52
C GLU A 288 -35.78 27.46 -11.19
N SER A 289 -35.91 28.12 -10.04
CA SER A 289 -34.96 29.10 -9.50
C SER A 289 -33.79 28.50 -8.72
N LEU A 290 -33.73 27.17 -8.56
CA LEU A 290 -32.68 26.42 -7.87
C LEU A 290 -32.48 26.76 -6.37
N ASP A 291 -33.41 27.46 -5.73
CA ASP A 291 -33.23 27.91 -4.34
C ASP A 291 -33.97 27.05 -3.31
N ASP A 292 -35.06 26.37 -3.70
CA ASP A 292 -35.87 25.54 -2.79
C ASP A 292 -36.22 24.16 -3.38
N PHE A 293 -36.54 23.21 -2.50
CA PHE A 293 -37.08 21.90 -2.85
C PHE A 293 -38.60 21.97 -3.03
N VAL A 294 -39.13 21.36 -4.10
CA VAL A 294 -40.57 21.30 -4.39
C VAL A 294 -41.11 19.94 -3.96
N GLY A 295 -41.75 19.88 -2.79
CA GLY A 295 -42.44 18.69 -2.27
C GLY A 295 -42.60 18.74 -0.75
N LYS A 296 -43.78 18.37 -0.24
CA LYS A 296 -44.09 18.31 1.20
C LYS A 296 -43.26 17.27 1.94
#